data_AF-A0A8H7BS66-F1
#
_entry.id   AF-A0A8H7BS66-F1
#
_cell.length_a   1.000
_cell.length_b   1.000
_cell.length_c   1.000
_cell.angle_alpha   90.00
_cell.angle_beta   90.00
_cell.angle_gamma   90.00
#
_symmetry.space_group_name_H-M   'P 1'
#
loop_
_entity.id
_entity.type
_entity.pdbx_description
1 polymer ?
#
loop_
_entity_poly.entity_id
_entity_poly.type
_entity_poly.pdbx_seq_one_letter_code
_entity_poly.pdbx_strand_id
1 'polypeptide(L)'
;MPNGEEEETFIEFKTPLTKREEVRPVLEAMAKEAETALGLPSSLAGPPPVSAIAKALYAHATNVYVPPEPNVPLDTFYPAKPFWKVSITGGLATLALLTFATDAYLTRQFPPSILQLRNTLGVGLLRTVWNTAISVHVLEATAALVICLRRRWYSPWTTIKWTASTLCFGFASMKELVRHGKEVTANTKKD
;
A
#
# COMPACT_ATOMS: atom_id res chain seq x y z
N MET A 1 35.77 7.23 -9.64
CA MET A 1 34.43 7.26 -9.02
C MET A 1 34.19 5.86 -8.50
N PRO A 2 33.95 5.62 -7.20
CA PRO A 2 33.73 4.26 -6.71
C PRO A 2 32.31 3.82 -7.09
N ASN A 3 32.20 2.60 -7.61
CA ASN A 3 30.94 1.92 -7.92
C ASN A 3 30.17 1.69 -6.61
N GLY A 4 28.89 2.08 -6.55
CA GLY A 4 28.05 1.99 -5.34
C GLY A 4 27.66 0.57 -4.96
N GLU A 5 28.61 -0.35 -4.93
CA GLU A 5 28.45 -1.71 -4.43
C GLU A 5 28.51 -1.67 -2.89
N GLU A 6 27.51 -2.26 -2.24
CA GLU A 6 27.49 -2.42 -0.79
C GLU A 6 28.50 -3.51 -0.41
N GLU A 7 29.62 -3.11 0.23
CA GLU A 7 30.62 -4.04 0.75
C GLU A 7 30.52 -4.09 2.29
N GLU A 8 29.98 -5.19 2.81
CA GLU A 8 30.04 -5.47 4.24
C GLU A 8 31.47 -5.87 4.62
N THR A 9 32.10 -5.11 5.52
CA THR A 9 33.45 -5.40 6.02
C THR A 9 33.41 -5.73 7.50
N PHE A 10 33.99 -6.88 7.85
CA PHE A 10 34.10 -7.34 9.23
C PHE A 10 35.50 -7.02 9.77
N ILE A 11 35.57 -6.29 10.88
CA ILE A 11 36.81 -6.00 11.59
C ILE A 11 36.87 -6.90 12.83
N GLU A 12 37.73 -7.91 12.78
CA GLU A 12 37.92 -8.81 13.91
C GLU A 12 38.70 -8.14 15.05
N PHE A 13 38.33 -8.47 16.29
CA PHE A 13 39.15 -8.08 17.43
C PHE A 13 40.46 -8.87 17.41
N LYS A 14 41.60 -8.20 17.65
CA LYS A 14 42.91 -8.84 17.76
C LYS A 14 42.94 -9.95 18.84
N THR A 15 42.10 -9.82 19.87
CA THR A 15 41.96 -10.81 20.94
C THR A 15 40.48 -11.15 21.11
N PRO A 16 40.09 -12.44 21.14
CA PRO A 16 38.71 -12.84 21.36
C PRO A 16 38.19 -12.31 22.70
N LEU A 17 37.11 -11.55 22.66
CA LEU A 17 36.48 -10.99 23.87
C LEU A 17 35.42 -11.95 24.37
N THR A 18 35.48 -12.29 25.66
CA THR A 18 34.54 -13.28 26.26
C THR A 18 33.48 -12.62 27.12
N LYS A 19 33.71 -11.36 27.54
CA LYS A 19 32.84 -10.60 28.43
C LYS A 19 32.51 -9.23 27.85
N ARG A 20 31.32 -8.73 28.14
CA ARG A 20 30.80 -7.47 27.58
C ARG A 20 31.58 -6.25 28.08
N GLU A 21 32.11 -6.33 29.29
CA GLU A 21 32.86 -5.28 29.96
C GLU A 21 34.22 -5.01 29.26
N GLU A 22 34.75 -6.01 28.55
CA GLU A 22 36.01 -5.93 27.81
C GLU A 22 35.85 -5.22 26.45
N VAL A 23 34.62 -5.13 25.94
CA VAL A 23 34.33 -4.56 24.62
C VAL A 23 34.67 -3.09 24.56
N ARG A 24 34.22 -2.31 25.55
CA ARG A 24 34.42 -0.87 25.57
C ARG A 24 35.90 -0.44 25.58
N PRO A 25 36.76 -0.92 26.50
CA PRO A 25 38.17 -0.53 26.51
C PRO A 25 38.91 -0.96 25.24
N VAL A 26 38.52 -2.10 24.64
CA VAL A 26 39.13 -2.58 23.39
C VAL A 26 38.73 -1.72 22.20
N LEU A 27 37.46 -1.31 22.11
CA LEU A 27 37.00 -0.37 21.08
C LEU A 27 37.67 1.00 21.22
N GLU A 28 37.85 1.50 22.44
CA GLU A 28 38.57 2.76 22.70
C GLU A 28 40.05 2.66 22.28
N ALA A 29 40.70 1.53 22.52
CA ALA A 29 42.07 1.27 22.05
C ALA A 29 42.16 1.17 20.52
N MET A 30 41.21 0.49 19.86
CA MET A 30 41.15 0.40 18.39
C MET A 30 40.91 1.77 17.75
N ALA A 31 40.03 2.59 18.34
CA ALA A 31 39.81 3.97 17.89
C ALA A 31 41.10 4.79 18.00
N LYS A 32 41.82 4.68 19.12
CA LYS A 32 43.10 5.40 19.31
C LYS A 32 44.20 4.94 18.35
N GLU A 33 44.27 3.64 18.06
CA GLU A 33 45.19 3.08 17.05
C GLU A 33 44.88 3.63 15.66
N ALA A 34 43.59 3.65 15.27
CA ALA A 34 43.15 4.21 14.00
C ALA A 34 43.40 5.72 13.90
N GLU A 35 43.12 6.49 14.97
CA GLU A 35 43.43 7.92 15.06
C GLU A 35 44.94 8.17 14.86
N THR A 36 45.80 7.36 15.49
CA THR A 36 47.26 7.47 15.36
C THR A 36 47.74 7.12 13.95
N ALA A 37 47.21 6.04 13.37
CA ALA A 37 47.57 5.59 12.02
C ALA A 37 47.10 6.56 10.92
N LEU A 38 45.96 7.24 11.14
CA LEU A 38 45.39 8.22 10.22
C LEU A 38 45.85 9.66 10.50
N GLY A 39 46.64 9.90 11.55
CA GLY A 39 47.11 11.23 11.95
C GLY A 39 46.00 12.18 12.40
N LEU A 40 44.88 11.65 12.90
CA LEU A 40 43.72 12.43 13.33
C LEU A 40 43.85 12.81 14.81
N PRO A 41 43.51 14.06 15.21
CA PRO A 41 43.54 14.47 16.61
C PRO A 41 42.49 13.69 17.42
N SER A 42 42.86 13.30 18.64
CA SER A 42 42.04 12.39 19.45
C SER A 42 40.67 12.99 19.80
N SER A 43 39.61 12.27 19.46
CA SER A 43 38.21 12.68 19.66
C SER A 43 37.71 12.51 21.10
N LEU A 44 38.50 11.88 21.98
CA LEU A 44 38.15 11.58 23.37
C LEU A 44 38.51 12.68 24.39
N ALA A 45 39.24 13.72 23.97
CA ALA A 45 39.70 14.80 24.84
C ALA A 45 39.06 16.15 24.48
N GLY A 46 37.76 16.30 24.72
CA GLY A 46 37.06 17.59 24.62
C GLY A 46 35.65 17.48 24.06
N PRO A 47 34.84 18.55 24.18
CA PRO A 47 33.56 18.61 23.50
C PRO A 47 33.80 18.43 21.99
N PRO A 48 32.98 17.60 21.31
CA PRO A 48 33.19 17.30 19.90
C PRO A 48 33.28 18.61 19.12
N PRO A 49 34.26 18.74 18.21
CA PRO A 49 34.43 19.98 17.46
C PRO A 49 33.12 20.31 16.76
N VAL A 50 32.68 21.58 16.84
CA VAL A 50 31.39 22.02 16.29
C VAL A 50 31.28 21.69 14.80
N SER A 51 32.41 21.59 14.09
CA SER A 51 32.47 21.10 12.71
C SER A 51 32.13 19.61 12.56
N ALA A 52 32.46 18.74 13.52
CA ALA A 52 32.04 17.34 13.54
C ALA A 52 30.56 17.21 13.91
N ILE A 53 30.04 18.03 14.83
CA ILE A 53 28.60 18.10 15.11
C ILE A 53 27.85 18.61 13.89
N ALA A 54 28.33 19.68 13.26
CA ALA A 54 27.76 20.23 12.04
C ALA A 54 27.83 19.22 10.91
N LYS A 55 28.94 18.49 10.75
CA LYS A 55 29.10 17.42 9.76
C LYS A 55 28.26 16.20 10.09
N ALA A 56 28.02 15.87 11.35
CA ALA A 56 27.12 14.80 11.77
C ALA A 56 25.65 15.20 11.59
N LEU A 57 25.28 16.47 11.84
CA LEU A 57 23.97 17.03 11.55
C LEU A 57 23.73 17.17 10.05
N TYR A 58 24.75 17.61 9.29
CA TYR A 58 24.71 17.61 7.83
C TYR A 58 24.63 16.19 7.31
N ALA A 59 25.43 15.26 7.82
CA ALA A 59 25.34 13.86 7.49
C ALA A 59 23.98 13.28 7.89
N HIS A 60 23.37 13.67 9.00
CA HIS A 60 22.00 13.25 9.34
C HIS A 60 20.94 13.86 8.41
N ALA A 61 21.18 15.09 7.93
CA ALA A 61 20.30 15.80 7.02
C ALA A 61 20.48 15.37 5.55
N THR A 62 21.66 14.88 5.16
CA THR A 62 21.99 14.41 3.81
C THR A 62 21.98 12.88 3.69
N ASN A 63 22.07 12.17 4.82
CA ASN A 63 21.85 10.72 4.96
C ASN A 63 20.44 10.49 5.51
N VAL A 64 19.48 11.26 5.02
CA VAL A 64 18.09 10.81 4.99
C VAL A 64 18.12 9.67 4.00
N TYR A 65 18.05 8.44 4.51
CA TYR A 65 17.67 7.29 3.69
C TYR A 65 16.35 7.67 3.01
N VAL A 66 16.45 8.07 1.74
CA VAL A 66 15.31 8.17 0.84
C VAL A 66 15.19 6.77 0.29
N PRO A 67 14.26 5.93 0.79
CA PRO A 67 14.03 4.62 0.19
C PRO A 67 13.84 4.83 -1.31
N PRO A 68 14.38 3.92 -2.15
CA PRO A 68 14.19 4.01 -3.59
C PRO A 68 12.71 4.24 -3.89
N GLU A 69 12.42 5.30 -4.65
CA GLU A 69 11.04 5.61 -4.99
C GLU A 69 10.45 4.40 -5.71
N PRO A 70 9.28 3.88 -5.28
CA PRO A 70 8.69 2.75 -5.94
C PRO A 70 8.43 3.10 -7.40
N ASN A 71 8.80 2.20 -8.32
CA ASN A 71 8.56 2.36 -9.77
C ASN A 71 7.07 2.58 -10.15
N VAL A 72 6.15 2.37 -9.21
CA VAL A 72 4.73 2.73 -9.34
C VAL A 72 4.35 3.78 -8.29
N PRO A 73 3.63 4.86 -8.66
CA PRO A 73 3.32 5.91 -7.71
C PRO A 73 2.35 5.44 -6.62
N LEU A 74 2.72 5.67 -5.35
CA LEU A 74 1.98 5.23 -4.16
C LEU A 74 0.52 5.71 -4.12
N ASP A 75 0.27 6.95 -4.54
CA ASP A 75 -1.05 7.59 -4.51
C ASP A 75 -1.77 7.52 -5.86
N THR A 76 -1.94 6.30 -6.39
CA THR A 76 -2.61 6.09 -7.68
C THR A 76 -3.93 5.33 -7.53
N PHE A 77 -4.90 5.69 -8.38
CA PHE A 77 -6.17 4.98 -8.54
C PHE A 77 -6.25 4.37 -9.94
N TYR A 78 -6.58 3.07 -9.99
CA TYR A 78 -6.87 2.37 -11.24
C TYR A 78 -8.36 2.02 -11.31
N PRO A 79 -9.09 2.53 -12.32
CA PRO A 79 -10.50 2.19 -12.46
C PRO A 79 -10.69 0.72 -12.85
N ALA A 80 -11.83 0.15 -12.44
CA ALA A 80 -12.25 -1.17 -12.93
C ALA A 80 -12.31 -1.21 -14.47
N LYS A 81 -11.99 -2.37 -15.05
CA LYS A 81 -11.98 -2.55 -16.52
C LYS A 81 -13.36 -2.25 -17.13
N PRO A 82 -13.44 -1.69 -18.36
CA PRO A 82 -14.71 -1.30 -18.98
C PRO A 82 -15.75 -2.42 -19.03
N PHE A 83 -15.31 -3.64 -19.35
CA PHE A 83 -16.18 -4.83 -19.35
C PHE A 83 -16.91 -5.00 -18.02
N TRP A 84 -16.19 -5.00 -16.89
CA TRP A 84 -16.79 -5.15 -15.56
C TRP A 84 -17.72 -4.00 -15.20
N LYS A 85 -17.37 -2.77 -15.55
CA LYS A 85 -18.23 -1.60 -15.30
C LYS A 85 -19.58 -1.77 -16.00
N VAL A 86 -19.57 -2.16 -17.28
CA VAL A 86 -20.79 -2.36 -18.07
C VAL A 86 -21.59 -3.53 -17.53
N SER A 87 -20.96 -4.69 -17.31
CA SER A 87 -21.65 -5.89 -16.83
C SER A 87 -22.27 -5.73 -15.45
N ILE A 88 -21.56 -5.13 -14.49
CA ILE A 88 -22.05 -4.94 -13.12
C ILE A 88 -23.14 -3.87 -13.10
N THR A 89 -22.93 -2.74 -13.78
CA THR A 89 -23.94 -1.67 -13.84
C THR A 89 -25.21 -2.17 -14.53
N GLY A 90 -25.08 -2.84 -15.68
CA GLY A 90 -26.21 -3.43 -16.39
C GLY A 90 -26.92 -4.49 -15.55
N GLY A 91 -26.17 -5.41 -14.94
CA GLY A 91 -26.73 -6.47 -14.09
C GLY A 91 -27.50 -5.91 -12.88
N LEU A 92 -26.91 -4.97 -12.14
CA LEU A 92 -27.57 -4.32 -11.01
C LEU A 92 -28.76 -3.46 -11.46
N ALA A 93 -28.65 -2.71 -12.55
CA ALA A 93 -29.76 -1.90 -13.06
C ALA A 93 -30.94 -2.78 -13.51
N THR A 94 -30.68 -3.88 -14.22
CA THR A 94 -31.70 -4.85 -14.60
C THR A 94 -32.32 -5.52 -13.37
N LEU A 95 -31.50 -5.91 -12.39
CA LEU A 95 -32.01 -6.50 -11.15
C LEU A 95 -32.88 -5.52 -10.36
N ALA A 96 -32.47 -4.26 -10.25
CA ALA A 96 -33.25 -3.18 -9.63
C ALA A 96 -34.58 -2.98 -10.36
N LEU A 97 -34.54 -2.90 -11.68
CA LEU A 97 -35.72 -2.77 -12.53
C LEU A 97 -36.69 -3.91 -12.27
N LEU A 98 -36.23 -5.16 -12.34
CA LEU A 98 -37.08 -6.34 -12.11
C LEU A 98 -37.59 -6.43 -10.67
N THR A 99 -36.86 -5.90 -9.69
CA THR A 99 -37.24 -5.96 -8.27
C THR A 99 -38.25 -4.88 -7.90
N PHE A 100 -38.09 -3.67 -8.41
CA PHE A 100 -38.82 -2.48 -7.91
C PHE A 100 -39.80 -1.87 -8.92
N ALA A 101 -39.72 -2.20 -10.21
CA ALA A 101 -40.66 -1.66 -11.18
C ALA A 101 -42.07 -2.24 -10.99
N THR A 102 -43.07 -1.38 -11.20
CA THR A 102 -44.48 -1.78 -11.20
C THR A 102 -44.82 -2.57 -12.45
N ASP A 103 -45.82 -3.43 -12.35
CA ASP A 103 -46.32 -4.24 -13.46
C ASP A 103 -46.76 -3.37 -14.63
N ALA A 104 -47.46 -2.26 -14.33
CA ALA A 104 -47.90 -1.28 -15.32
C ALA A 104 -46.73 -0.61 -16.06
N TYR A 105 -45.63 -0.35 -15.38
CA TYR A 105 -44.43 0.19 -16.02
C TYR A 105 -43.77 -0.86 -16.93
N LEU A 106 -43.64 -2.10 -16.44
CA LEU A 106 -43.01 -3.18 -17.19
C LEU A 106 -43.79 -3.54 -18.46
N THR A 107 -45.12 -3.63 -18.39
CA THR A 107 -45.96 -3.92 -19.55
C THR A 107 -45.96 -2.81 -20.58
N ARG A 108 -45.86 -1.55 -20.15
CA ARG A 108 -45.83 -0.39 -21.04
C ARG A 108 -44.50 -0.26 -21.77
N GLN A 109 -43.38 -0.44 -21.06
CA GLN A 109 -42.06 -0.09 -21.57
C GLN A 109 -41.29 -1.27 -22.15
N PHE A 110 -41.64 -2.51 -21.79
CA PHE A 110 -40.89 -3.70 -22.16
C PHE A 110 -41.78 -4.79 -22.76
N PRO A 111 -41.21 -5.72 -23.54
CA PRO A 111 -41.96 -6.87 -24.07
C PRO A 111 -42.56 -7.74 -22.95
N PRO A 112 -43.67 -8.44 -23.21
CA PRO A 112 -44.33 -9.32 -22.22
C PRO A 112 -43.41 -10.38 -21.60
N SER A 113 -42.37 -10.80 -22.34
CA SER A 113 -41.37 -11.76 -21.86
C SER A 113 -40.62 -11.30 -20.61
N ILE A 114 -40.42 -9.99 -20.42
CA ILE A 114 -39.74 -9.44 -19.24
C ILE A 114 -40.61 -9.61 -17.98
N LEU A 115 -41.92 -9.34 -18.10
CA LEU A 115 -42.86 -9.57 -17.00
C LEU A 115 -42.98 -11.07 -16.69
N GLN A 116 -43.04 -11.92 -17.72
CA GLN A 116 -43.04 -13.37 -17.55
C GLN A 116 -41.79 -13.84 -16.83
N LEU A 117 -40.60 -13.36 -17.22
CA LEU A 117 -39.33 -13.68 -16.55
C LEU A 117 -39.36 -13.29 -15.07
N ARG A 118 -39.80 -12.07 -14.75
CA ARG A 118 -39.91 -11.59 -13.36
C ARG A 118 -40.85 -12.49 -12.54
N ASN A 119 -42.00 -12.86 -13.12
CA ASN A 119 -42.99 -13.69 -12.45
C ASN A 119 -42.50 -15.13 -12.27
N THR A 120 -41.75 -15.68 -13.24
CA THR A 120 -41.11 -17.00 -13.14
C THR A 120 -40.04 -17.03 -12.05
N LEU A 121 -39.21 -15.99 -11.93
CA LEU A 121 -38.19 -15.88 -10.89
C LEU A 121 -38.80 -15.60 -9.51
N GLY A 122 -39.89 -14.83 -9.47
CA GLY A 122 -40.54 -14.39 -8.25
C GLY A 122 -39.89 -13.16 -7.62
N VAL A 123 -40.72 -12.20 -7.19
CA VAL A 123 -40.26 -10.93 -6.61
C VAL A 123 -39.50 -11.13 -5.29
N GLY A 124 -39.87 -12.14 -4.50
CA GLY A 124 -39.17 -12.47 -3.25
C GLY A 124 -37.72 -12.90 -3.45
N LEU A 125 -37.47 -13.74 -4.47
CA LEU A 125 -36.11 -14.15 -4.84
C LEU A 125 -35.31 -12.95 -5.36
N LEU A 126 -35.87 -12.17 -6.28
CA LEU A 126 -35.21 -10.99 -6.84
C LEU A 126 -34.80 -9.98 -5.76
N ARG A 127 -35.68 -9.71 -4.80
CA ARG A 127 -35.37 -8.84 -3.65
C ARG A 127 -34.27 -9.42 -2.76
N THR A 128 -34.25 -10.74 -2.56
CA THR A 128 -33.19 -11.41 -1.80
C THR A 128 -31.84 -11.28 -2.49
N VAL A 129 -31.79 -11.53 -3.81
CA VAL A 129 -30.59 -11.36 -4.62
C VAL A 129 -30.12 -9.91 -4.61
N TRP A 130 -31.03 -8.95 -4.78
CA TRP A 130 -30.72 -7.52 -4.71
C TRP A 130 -30.10 -7.13 -3.37
N ASN A 131 -30.76 -7.46 -2.26
CA ASN A 131 -30.28 -7.14 -0.93
C ASN A 131 -28.92 -7.78 -0.64
N THR A 132 -28.72 -9.03 -1.10
CA THR A 132 -27.44 -9.73 -0.96
C THR A 132 -26.35 -9.03 -1.78
N ALA A 133 -26.62 -8.67 -3.03
CA ALA A 133 -25.67 -7.97 -3.89
C ALA A 133 -25.25 -6.62 -3.29
N ILE A 134 -26.20 -5.80 -2.83
CA ILE A 134 -25.91 -4.53 -2.15
C ILE A 134 -25.09 -4.76 -0.88
N SER A 135 -25.44 -5.77 -0.07
CA SER A 135 -24.70 -6.10 1.16
C SER A 135 -23.25 -6.48 0.86
N VAL A 136 -23.02 -7.30 -0.17
CA VAL A 136 -21.65 -7.68 -0.60
C VAL A 136 -20.86 -6.45 -1.04
N HIS A 137 -21.44 -5.58 -1.87
CA HIS A 137 -20.78 -4.35 -2.31
C HIS A 137 -20.40 -3.42 -1.15
N VAL A 138 -21.27 -3.29 -0.14
CA VAL A 138 -20.98 -2.50 1.08
C VAL A 138 -19.84 -3.12 1.89
N LEU A 139 -19.84 -4.45 2.06
CA LEU A 139 -18.76 -5.16 2.75
C LEU A 139 -17.42 -5.00 2.03
N GLU A 140 -17.41 -5.12 0.70
CA GLU A 140 -16.21 -4.93 -0.12
C GLU A 140 -15.70 -3.49 -0.06
N ALA A 141 -16.59 -2.50 -0.14
CA ALA A 141 -16.20 -1.10 -0.01
C ALA A 141 -15.60 -0.80 1.38
N THR A 142 -16.17 -1.39 2.43
CA THR A 142 -15.64 -1.28 3.80
C THR A 142 -14.26 -1.91 3.90
N ALA A 143 -14.06 -3.10 3.31
CA ALA A 143 -12.75 -3.74 3.26
C ALA A 143 -11.73 -2.90 2.47
N ALA A 144 -12.13 -2.28 1.36
CA ALA A 144 -11.26 -1.40 0.57
C ALA A 144 -10.83 -0.18 1.37
N LEU A 145 -11.77 0.45 2.08
CA LEU A 145 -11.46 1.56 2.99
C LEU A 145 -10.46 1.14 4.06
N VAL A 146 -10.68 0.00 4.73
CA VAL A 146 -9.75 -0.53 5.74
C VAL A 146 -8.36 -0.79 5.14
N ILE A 147 -8.28 -1.35 3.93
CA ILE A 147 -7.01 -1.57 3.22
C ILE A 147 -6.29 -0.24 2.95
N CYS A 148 -7.01 0.78 2.44
CA CYS A 148 -6.44 2.09 2.18
C CYS A 148 -5.91 2.76 3.45
N LEU A 149 -6.69 2.73 4.54
CA LEU A 149 -6.30 3.31 5.83
C LEU A 149 -5.11 2.58 6.46
N ARG A 150 -5.06 1.24 6.34
CA ARG A 150 -3.93 0.44 6.85
C ARG A 150 -2.64 0.68 6.06
N ARG A 151 -2.73 0.86 4.74
CA ARG A 151 -1.55 1.12 3.89
C ARG A 151 -0.96 2.50 4.12
N ARG A 152 -1.78 3.53 4.41
CA ARG A 152 -1.34 4.93 4.60
C ARG A 152 -0.58 5.55 3.41
N TRP A 153 -0.70 4.95 2.23
CA TRP A 153 -0.07 5.43 0.98
C TRP A 153 -0.95 6.42 0.22
N TYR A 154 -2.26 6.34 0.43
CA TYR A 154 -3.24 7.04 -0.37
C TYR A 154 -3.65 8.34 0.29
N SER A 155 -3.81 9.40 -0.52
CA SER A 155 -4.47 10.62 -0.07
C SER A 155 -5.95 10.36 0.26
N PRO A 156 -6.61 11.26 1.01
CA PRO A 156 -8.04 11.15 1.28
C PRO A 156 -8.87 11.02 0.00
N TRP A 157 -8.47 11.75 -1.06
CA TRP A 157 -9.15 11.72 -2.34
C TRP A 157 -9.03 10.37 -3.05
N THR A 158 -7.83 9.79 -3.10
CA THR A 158 -7.61 8.46 -3.67
C THR A 158 -8.30 7.37 -2.86
N THR A 159 -8.34 7.51 -1.53
CA THR A 159 -9.09 6.62 -0.64
C THR A 159 -10.58 6.65 -0.97
N ILE A 160 -11.16 7.85 -1.17
CA ILE A 160 -12.55 8.00 -1.61
C ILE A 160 -12.77 7.33 -2.96
N LYS A 161 -11.89 7.55 -3.94
CA LYS A 161 -11.99 6.90 -5.27
C LYS A 161 -11.99 5.39 -5.18
N TRP A 162 -11.06 4.80 -4.43
CA TRP A 162 -10.99 3.35 -4.23
C TRP A 162 -12.24 2.81 -3.55
N THR A 163 -12.70 3.47 -2.49
CA THR A 163 -13.88 3.07 -1.72
C THR A 163 -15.16 3.17 -2.57
N ALA A 164 -15.37 4.31 -3.23
CA ALA A 164 -16.55 4.53 -4.07
C ALA A 164 -16.55 3.62 -5.31
N SER A 165 -15.41 3.43 -5.96
CA SER A 165 -15.28 2.50 -7.09
C SER A 165 -15.55 1.06 -6.66
N THR A 166 -15.11 0.65 -5.47
CA THR A 166 -15.42 -0.67 -4.92
C THR A 166 -16.89 -0.80 -4.52
N LEU A 167 -17.52 0.26 -4.01
CA LEU A 167 -18.97 0.25 -3.77
C LEU A 167 -19.76 0.06 -5.06
N CYS A 168 -19.36 0.69 -6.17
CA CYS A 168 -20.06 0.59 -7.45
C CYS A 168 -19.76 -0.71 -8.21
N PHE A 169 -18.51 -1.18 -8.19
CA PHE A 169 -18.04 -2.27 -9.05
C PHE A 169 -17.53 -3.49 -8.29
N GLY A 170 -17.67 -3.50 -6.97
CA GLY A 170 -17.36 -4.62 -6.09
C GLY A 170 -15.95 -5.17 -6.27
N PHE A 171 -15.86 -6.51 -6.27
CA PHE A 171 -14.62 -7.27 -6.44
C PHE A 171 -13.77 -6.82 -7.64
N ALA A 172 -14.37 -6.31 -8.73
CA ALA A 172 -13.64 -5.88 -9.91
C ALA A 172 -12.73 -4.68 -9.60
N SER A 173 -13.19 -3.71 -8.79
CA SER A 173 -12.35 -2.61 -8.32
C SER A 173 -11.39 -3.09 -7.21
N MET A 174 -11.85 -3.98 -6.32
CA MET A 174 -11.01 -4.53 -5.26
C MET A 174 -9.77 -5.24 -5.82
N LYS A 175 -9.93 -5.97 -6.94
CA LYS A 175 -8.82 -6.67 -7.61
C LYS A 175 -7.74 -5.69 -8.06
N GLU A 176 -8.12 -4.53 -8.58
CA GLU A 176 -7.17 -3.48 -8.98
C GLU A 176 -6.46 -2.87 -7.75
N LEU A 177 -7.17 -2.66 -6.63
CA LEU A 177 -6.58 -2.20 -5.36
C LEU A 177 -5.56 -3.20 -4.79
N VAL A 178 -5.89 -4.48 -4.81
CA VAL A 178 -5.00 -5.56 -4.36
C VAL A 178 -3.80 -5.68 -5.30
N ARG A 179 -4.00 -5.61 -6.61
CA ARG A 179 -2.91 -5.65 -7.60
C ARG A 179 -1.93 -4.51 -7.39
N HIS A 180 -2.42 -3.28 -7.27
CA HIS A 180 -1.58 -2.12 -6.98
C HIS A 180 -0.75 -2.32 -5.69
N GLY A 181 -1.37 -2.90 -4.65
CA GLY A 181 -0.65 -3.24 -3.43
C GLY A 181 0.52 -4.20 -3.64
N LYS A 182 0.33 -5.22 -4.49
CA LYS A 182 1.38 -6.17 -4.85
C LYS A 182 2.48 -5.52 -5.69
N GLU A 183 2.13 -4.65 -6.63
CA GLU A 183 3.08 -3.93 -7.47
C GLU A 183 3.99 -3.03 -6.62
N VAL A 184 3.43 -2.30 -5.66
CA VAL A 184 4.21 -1.49 -4.70
C VAL A 184 5.16 -2.38 -3.87
N THR A 185 4.66 -3.47 -3.27
CA THR A 185 5.48 -4.33 -2.39
C THR A 185 6.52 -5.18 -3.14
N ALA A 186 6.22 -5.62 -4.37
CA ALA A 186 7.16 -6.42 -5.17
C ALA A 186 8.37 -5.58 -5.61
N ASN A 187 8.18 -4.29 -5.82
CA ASN A 187 9.25 -3.38 -6.20
C ASN A 187 10.15 -3.05 -5.01
N THR A 188 9.62 -2.90 -3.79
CA THR A 188 10.42 -2.68 -2.58
C THR A 188 11.30 -3.86 -2.14
N LYS A 189 11.18 -5.04 -2.78
CA LYS A 189 11.97 -6.25 -2.45
C LYS A 189 13.05 -6.59 -3.47
N LYS A 190 13.11 -5.85 -4.59
CA LYS A 190 14.07 -6.08 -5.66
C LYS A 190 15.34 -5.24 -5.53
N ASP A 191 15.34 -4.32 -4.57
CA ASP A 191 16.48 -3.53 -4.11
C ASP A 191 16.95 -4.12 -2.78
#